data_AF-A0A6P0HSX3-F1
#
_entry.id   AF-A0A6P0HSX3-F1
#
_cell.length_a   1.000
_cell.length_b   1.000
_cell.length_c   1.000
_cell.angle_alpha   90.00
_cell.angle_beta   90.00
_cell.angle_gamma   90.00
#
_symmetry.space_group_name_H-M   'P 1'
#
loop_
_entity.id
_entity.type
_entity.pdbx_description
1 polymer ?
#
loop_
_entity_poly.entity_id
_entity_poly.type
_entity_poly.pdbx_seq_one_letter_code
_entity_poly.pdbx_strand_id
1 'polypeptide(L)'
;MINNELLFKGEADKLAKLIEIVERIFDCQSEIKVEGSISIKSKILVDLIAEGLNFGKTEKEIPNWILQLPQKQLISFLQGLSEGNNIVENQLNSKIEFKSNSQAIAEKLVLILAKFGLVANVSEIEQNYRIIVEGLEDNNIENLSNIQQKISAKSTGDIVWAKIESIEEFEIDDYVYDFSVPNYENFIGGSYGIFAHNTYGPRMLENDGRVVSNFIAQALKGIPLTVYGDGSQTRSFCYVSDLVEGFIRLMNQDFIGPVNIGNPGEYTILELAQKIQQMVNPDAEITYKPLPQDDPKQRQPDITRAKKYLGWEPTVPLQDGLKLTIEDFRERLKNEPPKS
;
A
#
# COMPACT_ATOMS: atom_id res chain seq x y z
N MET A 1 -0.97 10.58 -30.89
CA MET A 1 -0.23 9.69 -31.81
C MET A 1 -0.83 9.79 -33.19
N ILE A 2 0.00 9.92 -34.22
CA ILE A 2 -0.40 9.72 -35.61
C ILE A 2 0.71 8.84 -36.21
N ASN A 3 0.40 7.68 -36.79
CA ASN A 3 1.35 6.85 -37.57
C ASN A 3 2.71 6.50 -36.92
N ASN A 4 2.75 5.91 -35.72
CA ASN A 4 3.99 5.49 -35.02
C ASN A 4 4.98 6.65 -34.76
N GLU A 5 4.46 7.86 -34.63
CA GLU A 5 5.22 9.08 -34.42
C GLU A 5 4.86 9.71 -33.07
N LEU A 6 5.89 10.04 -32.30
CA LEU A 6 5.80 10.75 -31.03
C LEU A 6 6.21 12.20 -31.23
N LEU A 7 5.39 13.11 -30.74
CA LEU A 7 5.66 14.54 -30.78
C LEU A 7 6.02 15.03 -29.38
N PHE A 8 7.21 15.61 -29.24
CA PHE A 8 7.70 16.22 -28.01
C PHE A 8 7.76 17.74 -28.18
N LYS A 9 7.30 18.48 -27.17
CA LYS A 9 7.41 19.94 -27.09
C LYS A 9 8.13 20.30 -25.79
N GLY A 10 9.08 21.23 -25.84
CA GLY A 10 9.90 21.60 -24.69
C GLY A 10 10.98 22.63 -25.05
N GLU A 11 11.85 22.92 -24.08
CA GLU A 11 13.01 23.79 -24.27
C GLU A 11 14.07 23.11 -25.14
N ALA A 12 14.78 23.89 -25.96
CA ALA A 12 15.66 23.37 -27.01
C ALA A 12 16.79 22.47 -26.49
N ASP A 13 17.35 22.79 -25.32
CA ASP A 13 18.41 22.04 -24.64
C ASP A 13 17.92 20.68 -24.13
N LYS A 14 16.75 20.63 -23.49
CA LYS A 14 16.10 19.38 -23.04
C LYS A 14 15.73 18.49 -24.21
N LEU A 15 15.23 19.11 -25.28
CA LEU A 15 14.90 18.46 -26.53
C LEU A 15 16.14 17.87 -27.23
N ALA A 16 17.28 18.57 -27.21
CA ALA A 16 18.54 18.05 -27.75
C ALA A 16 19.07 16.83 -26.97
N LYS A 17 19.01 16.85 -25.63
CA LYS A 17 19.36 15.69 -24.79
C LYS A 17 18.46 14.49 -25.09
N LEU A 18 17.15 14.72 -25.25
CA LEU A 18 16.20 13.66 -25.58
C LEU A 18 16.53 13.01 -26.93
N ILE A 19 16.88 13.80 -27.95
CA ILE A 19 17.35 13.28 -29.25
C ILE A 19 18.53 12.35 -29.04
N GLU A 20 19.59 12.82 -28.38
CA GLU A 20 20.81 12.03 -28.20
C GLU A 20 20.51 10.67 -27.53
N ILE A 21 19.68 10.66 -26.49
CA ILE A 21 19.31 9.44 -25.77
C ILE A 21 18.49 8.50 -26.66
N VAL A 22 17.48 9.03 -27.34
CA VAL A 22 16.52 8.22 -28.10
C VAL A 22 17.15 7.66 -29.36
N GLU A 23 17.91 8.45 -30.11
CA GLU A 23 18.62 7.99 -31.30
C GLU A 23 19.69 6.93 -30.92
N ARG A 24 20.38 7.10 -29.79
CA ARG A 24 21.36 6.13 -29.29
C ARG A 24 20.75 4.80 -28.85
N ILE A 25 19.59 4.81 -28.21
CA ILE A 25 18.97 3.60 -27.63
C ILE A 25 18.11 2.86 -28.66
N PHE A 26 17.34 3.60 -29.46
CA PHE A 26 16.32 3.02 -30.33
C PHE A 26 16.71 2.98 -31.81
N ASP A 27 17.93 3.43 -32.15
CA ASP A 27 18.46 3.46 -33.52
C ASP A 27 17.46 4.09 -34.52
N CYS A 28 16.87 5.21 -34.11
CA CYS A 28 15.87 5.94 -34.87
C CYS A 28 16.34 7.35 -35.21
N GLN A 29 15.68 8.01 -36.16
CA GLN A 29 15.94 9.42 -36.48
C GLN A 29 14.86 10.33 -35.92
N SER A 30 15.29 11.48 -35.41
CA SER A 30 14.43 12.57 -34.96
C SER A 30 14.32 13.67 -36.02
N GLU A 31 13.12 14.23 -36.18
CA GLU A 31 12.85 15.36 -37.06
C GLU A 31 12.46 16.59 -36.24
N ILE A 32 13.24 17.67 -36.33
CA ILE A 32 12.88 18.97 -35.76
C ILE A 32 11.81 19.61 -36.65
N LYS A 33 10.64 19.95 -36.07
CA LYS A 33 9.54 20.61 -36.78
C LYS A 33 9.57 22.13 -36.57
N VAL A 34 8.84 22.84 -37.42
CA VAL A 34 8.84 24.32 -37.56
C VAL A 34 8.48 25.07 -36.27
N GLU A 35 7.77 24.45 -35.33
CA GLU A 35 7.37 25.06 -34.05
C GLU A 35 8.30 24.71 -32.86
N GLY A 36 9.51 24.21 -33.12
CA GLY A 36 10.44 23.79 -32.05
C GLY A 36 10.01 22.51 -31.34
N SER A 37 9.06 21.77 -31.90
CA SER A 37 8.73 20.41 -31.47
C SER A 37 9.59 19.38 -32.19
N ILE A 38 9.93 18.28 -31.52
CA ILE A 38 10.61 17.14 -32.13
C ILE A 38 9.63 16.03 -32.41
N SER A 39 9.80 15.40 -33.55
CA SER A 39 9.06 14.21 -33.95
C SER A 39 9.98 13.01 -34.02
N ILE A 40 9.59 11.90 -33.40
CA ILE A 40 10.37 10.66 -33.40
C ILE A 40 9.50 9.54 -33.94
N LYS A 41 9.94 8.94 -35.05
CA LYS A 41 9.27 7.78 -35.66
C LYS A 41 9.96 6.51 -35.18
N SER A 42 9.34 5.84 -34.21
CA SER A 42 9.81 4.54 -33.72
C SER A 42 8.64 3.78 -33.14
N LYS A 43 8.29 2.66 -33.79
CA LYS A 43 7.22 1.78 -33.31
C LYS A 43 7.56 1.25 -31.91
N ILE A 44 8.81 0.84 -31.69
CA ILE A 44 9.26 0.30 -30.40
C ILE A 44 9.12 1.33 -29.29
N LEU A 45 9.52 2.58 -29.54
CA LEU A 45 9.39 3.65 -28.55
C LEU A 45 7.93 4.01 -28.28
N VAL A 46 7.09 4.00 -29.32
CA VAL A 46 5.65 4.20 -29.19
C VAL A 46 5.03 3.11 -28.33
N ASP A 47 5.31 1.85 -28.63
CA ASP A 47 4.78 0.70 -27.90
C ASP A 47 5.28 0.72 -26.44
N LEU A 48 6.57 1.05 -26.20
CA LEU A 48 7.13 1.20 -24.85
C LEU A 48 6.41 2.27 -24.03
N ILE A 49 6.12 3.43 -24.62
CA ILE A 49 5.41 4.51 -23.91
C ILE A 49 3.94 4.14 -23.74
N ALA A 50 3.31 3.56 -24.75
CA ALA A 50 1.91 3.15 -24.74
C ALA A 50 1.64 2.13 -23.63
N GLU A 51 2.47 1.09 -23.57
CA GLU A 51 2.26 -0.06 -22.69
C GLU A 51 2.95 0.11 -21.34
N GLY A 52 4.03 0.90 -21.28
CA GLY A 52 4.83 1.08 -20.07
C GLY A 52 4.46 2.30 -19.23
N LEU A 53 4.20 3.45 -19.87
CA LEU A 53 4.00 4.74 -19.19
C LEU A 53 2.56 5.27 -19.31
N ASN A 54 1.75 4.68 -20.20
CA ASN A 54 0.46 5.19 -20.67
C ASN A 54 0.54 6.57 -21.33
N PHE A 55 -0.41 6.85 -22.22
CA PHE A 55 -0.60 8.18 -22.80
C PHE A 55 -1.67 8.97 -22.08
N GLY A 56 -1.47 10.28 -22.00
CA GLY A 56 -2.42 11.21 -21.40
C GLY A 56 -1.76 12.08 -20.34
N LYS A 57 -2.53 12.97 -19.71
CA LYS A 57 -1.99 13.87 -18.68
C LYS A 57 -2.23 13.28 -17.28
N THR A 58 -3.37 12.63 -17.11
CA THR A 58 -3.90 12.03 -15.88
C THR A 58 -3.66 10.52 -15.81
N GLU A 59 -3.54 9.87 -16.96
CA GLU A 59 -3.45 8.41 -17.12
C GLU A 59 -2.02 7.87 -17.03
N LYS A 60 -1.02 8.76 -17.07
CA LYS A 60 0.39 8.37 -17.02
C LYS A 60 0.71 7.64 -15.73
N GLU A 61 1.62 6.69 -15.79
CA GLU A 61 2.03 5.90 -14.64
C GLU A 61 3.54 5.64 -14.66
N ILE A 62 4.16 5.49 -13.49
CA ILE A 62 5.53 4.99 -13.39
C ILE A 62 5.46 3.46 -13.38
N PRO A 63 6.03 2.72 -14.34
CA PRO A 63 5.97 1.26 -14.32
C PRO A 63 6.54 0.65 -13.03
N ASN A 64 5.96 -0.46 -12.55
CA ASN A 64 6.40 -1.11 -11.30
C ASN A 64 7.87 -1.57 -11.33
N TRP A 65 8.42 -1.91 -12.50
CA TRP A 65 9.82 -2.29 -12.62
C TRP A 65 10.78 -1.14 -12.31
N ILE A 66 10.36 0.12 -12.49
CA ILE A 66 11.16 1.30 -12.07
C ILE A 66 11.40 1.26 -10.57
N LEU A 67 10.39 0.88 -9.78
CA LEU A 67 10.52 0.79 -8.32
C LEU A 67 11.56 -0.24 -7.89
N GLN A 68 11.90 -1.22 -8.74
CA GLN A 68 12.87 -2.27 -8.43
C GLN A 68 14.31 -1.90 -8.84
N LEU A 69 14.51 -0.75 -9.51
CA LEU A 69 15.83 -0.35 -9.96
C LEU A 69 16.78 0.00 -8.79
N PRO A 70 18.09 -0.18 -8.96
CA PRO A 70 19.10 0.31 -8.03
C PRO A 70 18.99 1.84 -7.85
N GLN A 71 19.36 2.34 -6.66
CA GLN A 71 19.28 3.77 -6.32
C GLN A 71 19.91 4.70 -7.38
N LYS A 72 21.06 4.32 -7.95
CA LYS A 72 21.71 5.12 -9.01
C LYS A 72 20.81 5.33 -10.24
N GLN A 73 20.06 4.31 -10.63
CA GLN A 73 19.14 4.40 -11.78
C GLN A 73 17.85 5.13 -11.40
N LEU A 74 17.38 4.99 -10.15
CA LEU A 74 16.28 5.80 -9.61
C LEU A 74 16.63 7.30 -9.60
N ILE A 75 17.87 7.66 -9.25
CA ILE A 75 18.36 9.05 -9.35
C ILE A 75 18.25 9.55 -10.80
N SER A 76 18.78 8.80 -11.78
CA SER A 76 18.68 9.18 -13.20
C SER A 76 17.23 9.32 -13.67
N PHE A 77 16.33 8.46 -13.19
CA PHE A 77 14.90 8.57 -13.46
C PHE A 77 14.30 9.85 -12.87
N LEU A 78 14.58 10.17 -11.60
CA LEU A 78 14.10 11.38 -10.94
C LEU A 78 14.65 12.65 -11.60
N GLN A 79 15.90 12.64 -12.07
CA GLN A 79 16.49 13.72 -12.84
C GLN A 79 15.73 13.96 -14.16
N GLY A 80 15.48 12.89 -14.94
CA GLY A 80 14.72 12.99 -16.18
C GLY A 80 13.29 13.53 -15.95
N LEU A 81 12.66 13.11 -14.86
CA LEU A 81 11.33 13.61 -14.47
C LEU A 81 11.37 15.08 -14.03
N SER A 82 12.40 15.49 -13.29
CA SER A 82 12.64 16.86 -12.84
C SER A 82 12.82 17.82 -14.01
N GLU A 83 13.70 17.47 -14.95
CA GLU A 83 13.98 18.28 -16.14
C GLU A 83 12.71 18.46 -16.98
N GLY A 84 11.83 17.45 -17.05
CA GLY A 84 10.59 17.48 -17.81
C GLY A 84 9.42 18.25 -17.16
N ASN A 85 9.36 18.33 -15.82
CA ASN A 85 8.20 18.84 -15.07
C ASN A 85 8.38 20.25 -14.45
N ASN A 86 9.45 20.97 -14.81
CA ASN A 86 9.77 22.31 -14.31
C ASN A 86 9.79 22.37 -12.77
N ILE A 87 10.79 21.74 -12.14
CA ILE A 87 11.11 21.99 -10.74
C ILE A 87 11.52 23.47 -10.59
N VAL A 88 10.86 24.17 -9.66
CA VAL A 88 11.32 25.50 -9.22
C VAL A 88 12.41 25.27 -8.17
N GLU A 89 13.67 25.23 -8.62
CA GLU A 89 14.83 25.30 -7.74
C GLU A 89 14.85 26.67 -7.05
N ASN A 90 14.22 26.77 -5.89
CA ASN A 90 14.32 27.97 -5.08
C ASN A 90 15.56 27.82 -4.18
N GLN A 91 16.69 28.40 -4.59
CA GLN A 91 18.00 28.28 -3.91
C GLN A 91 18.00 28.69 -2.42
N LEU A 92 16.95 29.36 -1.96
CA LEU A 92 16.81 29.80 -0.57
C LEU A 92 16.21 28.73 0.36
N ASN A 93 15.54 27.70 -0.17
CA ASN A 93 14.87 26.70 0.64
C ASN A 93 15.28 25.29 0.22
N SER A 94 16.09 24.63 1.05
CA SER A 94 16.23 23.18 1.31
C SER A 94 15.04 22.26 0.95
N LYS A 95 14.61 22.23 -0.31
CA LYS A 95 13.42 21.50 -0.77
C LYS A 95 13.54 20.97 -2.20
N ILE A 96 12.87 19.86 -2.45
CA ILE A 96 12.63 19.28 -3.79
C ILE A 96 11.12 19.20 -4.00
N GLU A 97 10.63 19.64 -5.16
CA GLU A 97 9.21 19.65 -5.49
C GLU A 97 8.96 18.99 -6.85
N PHE A 98 8.15 17.94 -6.87
CA PHE A 98 7.62 17.33 -8.09
C PHE A 98 6.14 17.71 -8.27
N LYS A 99 5.75 17.91 -9.54
CA LYS A 99 4.36 18.19 -9.92
C LYS A 99 3.89 17.13 -10.90
N SER A 100 2.65 16.67 -10.72
CA SER A 100 2.02 15.69 -11.60
C SER A 100 0.52 15.96 -11.69
N ASN A 101 -0.08 15.55 -12.80
CA ASN A 101 -1.53 15.47 -12.94
C ASN A 101 -2.06 14.03 -12.84
N SER A 102 -1.16 13.07 -12.68
CA SER A 102 -1.49 11.68 -12.42
C SER A 102 -1.26 11.37 -10.94
N GLN A 103 -2.30 10.85 -10.29
CA GLN A 103 -2.24 10.29 -8.95
C GLN A 103 -1.27 9.11 -8.89
N ALA A 104 -1.31 8.22 -9.89
CA ALA A 104 -0.45 7.04 -9.95
C ALA A 104 1.05 7.40 -9.99
N ILE A 105 1.41 8.50 -10.67
CA ILE A 105 2.77 9.05 -10.62
C ILE A 105 3.07 9.59 -9.21
N ALA A 106 2.15 10.34 -8.61
CA ALA A 106 2.36 10.94 -7.28
C ALA A 106 2.62 9.87 -6.22
N GLU A 107 1.78 8.82 -6.18
CA GLU A 107 1.92 7.70 -5.25
C GLU A 107 3.26 6.97 -5.44
N LYS A 108 3.67 6.70 -6.69
CA LYS A 108 4.94 6.02 -6.97
C LYS A 108 6.16 6.89 -6.68
N LEU A 109 6.05 8.20 -6.86
CA LEU A 109 7.13 9.13 -6.47
C LEU A 109 7.36 9.11 -4.96
N VAL A 110 6.30 9.09 -4.14
CA VAL A 110 6.44 8.95 -2.69
C VAL A 110 7.18 7.67 -2.33
N LEU A 111 6.85 6.54 -2.96
CA LEU A 111 7.55 5.27 -2.75
C LEU A 111 9.02 5.30 -3.19
N ILE A 112 9.33 5.96 -4.31
CA ILE A 112 10.70 6.13 -4.78
C ILE A 112 11.50 6.98 -3.79
N LEU A 113 10.95 8.11 -3.33
CA LEU A 113 11.60 9.00 -2.37
C LEU A 113 11.84 8.29 -1.02
N ALA A 114 10.90 7.48 -0.56
CA ALA A 114 11.05 6.67 0.64
C ALA A 114 12.23 5.68 0.57
N LYS A 115 12.61 5.19 -0.63
CA LYS A 115 13.82 4.34 -0.82
C LYS A 115 15.14 5.09 -0.58
N PHE A 116 15.10 6.42 -0.53
CA PHE A 116 16.22 7.27 -0.15
C PHE A 116 16.09 7.76 1.31
N GLY A 117 15.12 7.26 2.08
CA GLY A 117 14.85 7.71 3.45
C GLY A 117 14.18 9.08 3.52
N LEU A 118 13.61 9.56 2.41
CA LEU A 118 12.99 10.88 2.32
C LEU A 118 11.48 10.78 2.47
N VAL A 119 10.92 11.66 3.30
CA VAL A 119 9.50 11.79 3.55
C VAL A 119 8.95 12.99 2.79
N ALA A 120 7.96 12.72 1.94
CA ALA A 120 7.31 13.71 1.12
C ALA A 120 5.95 14.09 1.70
N ASN A 121 5.63 15.38 1.62
CA ASN A 121 4.28 15.89 1.78
C ASN A 121 3.60 15.90 0.41
N VAL A 122 2.36 15.43 0.35
CA VAL A 122 1.55 15.47 -0.87
C VAL A 122 0.37 16.40 -0.67
N SER A 123 0.14 17.28 -1.63
CA SER A 123 -1.07 18.11 -1.70
C SER A 123 -1.71 17.94 -3.07
N GLU A 124 -3.05 17.98 -3.10
CA GLU A 124 -3.86 17.84 -4.30
C GLU A 124 -4.83 19.01 -4.42
N ILE A 125 -4.85 19.66 -5.58
CA ILE A 125 -5.85 20.67 -5.95
C ILE A 125 -6.25 20.45 -7.41
N GLU A 126 -7.53 20.13 -7.67
CA GLU A 126 -8.07 19.95 -9.03
C GLU A 126 -7.21 19.02 -9.90
N GLN A 127 -6.89 17.82 -9.42
CA GLN A 127 -6.01 16.85 -10.10
C GLN A 127 -4.60 17.39 -10.41
N ASN A 128 -4.11 18.35 -9.63
CA ASN A 128 -2.70 18.76 -9.60
C ASN A 128 -2.08 18.29 -8.28
N TYR A 129 -1.27 17.25 -8.38
CA TYR A 129 -0.52 16.69 -7.26
C TYR A 129 0.83 17.39 -7.14
N ARG A 130 1.13 17.88 -5.94
CA ARG A 130 2.44 18.43 -5.58
C ARG A 130 3.06 17.54 -4.51
N ILE A 131 4.23 16.99 -4.82
CA ILE A 131 5.00 16.10 -3.95
C ILE A 131 6.23 16.90 -3.50
N ILE A 132 6.29 17.26 -2.23
CA ILE A 132 7.27 18.20 -1.69
C ILE A 132 8.07 17.51 -0.59
N VAL A 133 9.38 17.48 -0.76
CA VAL A 133 10.32 17.08 0.29
C VAL A 133 11.00 18.34 0.80
N GLU A 134 10.83 18.64 2.09
CA GLU A 134 11.38 19.84 2.72
C GLU A 134 12.35 19.49 3.85
N GLY A 135 13.18 20.47 4.24
CA GLY A 135 14.15 20.32 5.33
C GLY A 135 15.42 19.58 4.91
N LEU A 136 15.76 19.59 3.62
CA LEU A 136 16.93 18.90 3.09
C LEU A 136 18.22 19.71 3.30
N GLU A 137 19.31 19.04 3.67
CA GLU A 137 20.63 19.70 3.73
C GLU A 137 21.13 20.14 2.35
N ASP A 138 20.74 19.41 1.31
CA ASP A 138 21.03 19.68 -0.10
C ASP A 138 19.78 19.31 -0.93
N ASN A 139 19.48 20.08 -1.98
CA ASN A 139 18.35 19.84 -2.88
C ASN A 139 18.78 19.24 -4.23
N ASN A 140 20.05 18.92 -4.41
CA ASN A 140 20.53 18.27 -5.62
C ASN A 140 20.09 16.79 -5.67
N ILE A 141 19.28 16.46 -6.68
CA ILE A 141 18.77 15.10 -6.93
C ILE A 141 19.91 14.08 -7.11
N GLU A 142 21.08 14.50 -7.59
CA GLU A 142 22.25 13.62 -7.74
C GLU A 142 22.76 13.05 -6.42
N ASN A 143 22.52 13.77 -5.33
CA ASN A 143 23.04 13.46 -4.01
C ASN A 143 22.02 12.74 -3.11
N LEU A 144 20.83 12.36 -3.60
CA LEU A 144 19.73 11.83 -2.77
C LEU A 144 20.12 10.68 -1.84
N SER A 145 21.03 9.80 -2.26
CA SER A 145 21.52 8.70 -1.41
C SER A 145 22.26 9.15 -0.14
N ASN A 146 22.72 10.41 -0.08
CA ASN A 146 23.52 10.96 1.01
C ASN A 146 22.87 12.20 1.65
N ILE A 147 21.67 12.59 1.20
CA ILE A 147 20.99 13.78 1.74
C ILE A 147 20.33 13.41 3.06
N GLN A 148 20.55 14.24 4.08
CA GLN A 148 19.76 14.19 5.30
C GLN A 148 18.55 15.12 5.20
N GLN A 149 17.42 14.63 5.69
CA GLN A 149 16.20 15.42 5.82
C GLN A 149 15.91 15.69 7.30
N LYS A 150 15.77 16.97 7.64
CA LYS A 150 15.23 17.38 8.93
C LYS A 150 13.71 17.39 8.88
N ILE A 151 13.11 16.36 9.47
CA ILE A 151 11.67 16.17 9.47
C ILE A 151 11.05 16.93 10.66
N SER A 152 10.09 17.80 10.39
CA SER A 152 9.33 18.53 11.42
C SER A 152 8.11 17.74 11.91
N ALA A 153 8.29 16.43 12.05
CA ALA A 153 7.30 15.49 12.56
C ALA A 153 8.01 14.49 13.47
N LYS A 154 7.27 13.88 14.39
CA LYS A 154 7.84 12.80 15.20
C LYS A 154 8.17 11.63 14.28
N SER A 155 9.27 10.95 14.56
CA SER A 155 9.64 9.70 13.91
C SER A 155 9.92 8.61 14.94
N THR A 156 9.82 7.35 14.54
CA THR A 156 10.18 6.18 15.35
C THR A 156 10.77 5.13 14.43
N GLY A 157 12.09 4.98 14.45
CA GLY A 157 12.80 4.21 13.43
C GLY A 157 12.53 4.80 12.04
N ASP A 158 12.11 3.95 11.10
CA ASP A 158 11.80 4.33 9.72
C ASP A 158 10.37 4.86 9.53
N ILE A 159 9.62 5.07 10.61
CA ILE A 159 8.22 5.52 10.57
C ILE A 159 8.16 7.01 10.90
N VAL A 160 7.39 7.76 10.11
CA VAL A 160 7.05 9.17 10.37
C VAL A 160 5.56 9.30 10.64
N TRP A 161 5.23 10.08 11.67
CA TRP A 161 3.85 10.25 12.12
C TRP A 161 3.20 11.43 11.42
N ALA A 162 2.14 11.16 10.66
CA ALA A 162 1.29 12.18 10.03
C ALA A 162 0.09 12.50 10.93
N LYS A 163 -0.39 13.74 10.85
CA LYS A 163 -1.64 14.17 11.49
C LYS A 163 -2.80 13.94 10.51
N ILE A 164 -3.90 13.39 11.00
CA ILE A 164 -5.14 13.28 10.23
C ILE A 164 -5.84 14.64 10.20
N GLU A 165 -6.21 15.11 9.01
CA GLU A 165 -6.84 16.42 8.80
C GLU A 165 -8.37 16.35 8.78
N SER A 166 -8.94 15.33 8.13
CA SER A 166 -10.37 15.08 8.03
C SER A 166 -10.68 13.58 7.95
N ILE A 167 -11.93 13.23 8.27
CA ILE A 167 -12.48 11.88 8.16
C ILE A 167 -13.85 12.01 7.52
N GLU A 168 -14.14 11.17 6.52
CA GLU A 168 -15.42 11.14 5.80
C GLU A 168 -16.02 9.73 5.89
N GLU A 169 -17.30 9.65 6.27
CA GLU A 169 -18.06 8.41 6.22
C GLU A 169 -18.69 8.24 4.83
N PHE A 170 -18.62 7.02 4.29
CA PHE A 170 -19.20 6.69 2.99
C PHE A 170 -19.77 5.26 2.99
N GLU A 171 -20.76 5.01 2.16
CA GLU A 171 -21.31 3.68 1.95
C GLU A 171 -20.41 2.89 0.98
N ILE A 172 -20.13 1.63 1.32
CA ILE A 172 -19.33 0.71 0.51
C ILE A 172 -20.23 -0.40 0.01
N ASP A 173 -20.40 -0.48 -1.31
CA ASP A 173 -21.15 -1.53 -2.01
C ASP A 173 -20.24 -2.62 -2.61
N ASP A 174 -18.94 -2.60 -2.29
CA ASP A 174 -17.91 -3.48 -2.88
C ASP A 174 -17.12 -4.28 -1.82
N TYR A 175 -16.26 -5.18 -2.29
CA TYR A 175 -15.43 -6.05 -1.46
C TYR A 175 -14.42 -5.27 -0.60
N VAL A 176 -14.15 -5.81 0.60
CA VAL A 176 -13.10 -5.32 1.49
C VAL A 176 -11.96 -6.34 1.52
N TYR A 177 -10.73 -5.86 1.35
CA TYR A 177 -9.51 -6.68 1.31
C TYR A 177 -8.69 -6.51 2.60
N ASP A 178 -7.95 -7.56 2.95
CA ASP A 178 -6.98 -7.54 4.04
C ASP A 178 -5.87 -8.58 3.75
N PHE A 179 -4.70 -8.40 4.34
CA PHE A 179 -3.51 -9.20 4.06
C PHE A 179 -3.05 -9.98 5.29
N SER A 180 -2.35 -11.09 5.06
CA SER A 180 -1.59 -11.77 6.12
C SER A 180 -0.12 -11.65 5.80
N VAL A 181 0.59 -10.80 6.54
CA VAL A 181 2.04 -10.59 6.39
C VAL A 181 2.79 -11.42 7.43
N PRO A 182 3.48 -12.51 7.05
CA PRO A 182 4.24 -13.33 7.99
C PRO A 182 5.21 -12.49 8.82
N ASN A 183 5.34 -12.82 10.10
CA ASN A 183 6.19 -12.17 11.11
C ASN A 183 5.78 -10.75 11.54
N TYR A 184 5.29 -9.91 10.64
CA TYR A 184 5.05 -8.49 10.91
C TYR A 184 3.57 -8.17 11.16
N GLU A 185 2.64 -8.85 10.49
CA GLU A 185 1.18 -8.67 10.65
C GLU A 185 0.71 -7.21 10.49
N ASN A 186 1.51 -6.43 9.77
CA ASN A 186 1.20 -5.07 9.34
C ASN A 186 1.68 -4.88 7.90
N PHE A 187 1.02 -4.00 7.16
CA PHE A 187 1.36 -3.67 5.77
C PHE A 187 1.19 -2.18 5.49
N ILE A 188 1.73 -1.74 4.36
CA ILE A 188 1.52 -0.39 3.83
C ILE A 188 0.31 -0.45 2.91
N GLY A 189 -0.72 0.35 3.21
CA GLY A 189 -1.97 0.47 2.45
C GLY A 189 -2.43 1.92 2.33
N GLY A 190 -3.49 2.14 1.55
CA GLY A 190 -3.99 3.49 1.24
C GLY A 190 -3.06 4.29 0.32
N SER A 191 -3.52 5.47 -0.11
CA SER A 191 -2.71 6.38 -0.91
C SER A 191 -1.52 6.89 -0.10
N TYR A 192 -0.34 6.94 -0.74
CA TYR A 192 0.92 7.45 -0.19
C TYR A 192 1.54 6.66 0.99
N GLY A 193 0.96 5.52 1.35
CA GLY A 193 1.61 4.50 2.18
C GLY A 193 1.44 4.65 3.69
N ILE A 194 0.28 4.20 4.20
CA ILE A 194 -0.12 4.20 5.61
C ILE A 194 0.06 2.79 6.21
N PHE A 195 0.54 2.68 7.45
CA PHE A 195 0.65 1.39 8.16
C PHE A 195 -0.72 0.90 8.67
N ALA A 196 -1.07 -0.36 8.37
CA ALA A 196 -2.31 -1.04 8.80
C ALA A 196 -2.03 -2.40 9.49
N HIS A 197 -2.95 -2.91 10.32
CA HIS A 197 -2.84 -4.18 11.07
C HIS A 197 -3.91 -5.23 10.66
N ASN A 198 -3.56 -6.51 10.78
CA ASN A 198 -4.45 -7.64 10.44
C ASN A 198 -5.67 -7.76 11.36
N THR A 199 -6.86 -7.96 10.77
CA THR A 199 -8.15 -7.95 11.47
C THR A 199 -9.12 -9.00 10.88
N TYR A 200 -10.21 -9.34 11.58
CA TYR A 200 -11.26 -10.22 11.06
C TYR A 200 -12.66 -9.63 11.21
N GLY A 201 -13.60 -10.06 10.35
CA GLY A 201 -14.99 -9.65 10.39
C GLY A 201 -15.79 -10.06 9.15
N PRO A 202 -17.06 -9.66 9.05
CA PRO A 202 -17.85 -9.75 7.81
C PRO A 202 -17.09 -9.19 6.61
N ARG A 203 -17.45 -9.65 5.40
CA ARG A 203 -16.87 -9.24 4.11
C ARG A 203 -15.46 -9.75 3.81
N MET A 204 -14.84 -10.54 4.69
CA MET A 204 -13.59 -11.23 4.37
C MET A 204 -13.76 -12.18 3.18
N LEU A 205 -12.76 -12.23 2.30
CA LEU A 205 -12.73 -13.19 1.19
C LEU A 205 -12.62 -14.63 1.73
N GLU A 206 -13.31 -15.55 1.07
CA GLU A 206 -13.33 -16.95 1.47
C GLU A 206 -11.93 -17.60 1.41
N ASN A 207 -11.14 -17.19 0.41
CA ASN A 207 -9.85 -17.74 0.06
C ASN A 207 -8.69 -16.77 0.32
N ASP A 208 -8.82 -15.87 1.31
CA ASP A 208 -7.73 -14.93 1.67
C ASP A 208 -6.51 -15.62 2.32
N GLY A 209 -6.58 -16.93 2.58
CA GLY A 209 -5.50 -17.73 3.14
C GLY A 209 -5.36 -17.67 4.65
N ARG A 210 -6.21 -16.93 5.36
CA ARG A 210 -6.17 -16.79 6.83
C ARG A 210 -6.95 -17.90 7.53
N VAL A 211 -6.62 -18.10 8.80
CA VAL A 211 -7.16 -19.24 9.56
C VAL A 211 -8.66 -19.10 9.87
N VAL A 212 -9.15 -17.90 10.13
CA VAL A 212 -10.58 -17.65 10.43
C VAL A 212 -11.45 -17.93 9.21
N SER A 213 -11.15 -17.28 8.08
CA SER A 213 -11.83 -17.47 6.79
C SER A 213 -11.74 -18.92 6.32
N ASN A 214 -10.56 -19.54 6.34
CA ASN A 214 -10.37 -20.93 5.91
C ASN A 214 -11.21 -21.90 6.75
N PHE A 215 -11.23 -21.78 8.08
CA PHE A 215 -12.03 -22.67 8.92
C PHE A 215 -13.53 -22.47 8.72
N ILE A 216 -14.01 -21.22 8.62
CA ILE A 216 -15.43 -20.94 8.36
C ILE A 216 -15.84 -21.52 7.01
N ALA A 217 -15.04 -21.27 5.96
CA ALA A 217 -15.23 -21.79 4.62
C ALA A 217 -15.25 -23.33 4.58
N GLN A 218 -14.25 -23.97 5.17
CA GLN A 218 -14.13 -25.42 5.25
C GLN A 218 -15.35 -26.02 5.95
N ALA A 219 -15.70 -25.50 7.13
CA ALA A 219 -16.83 -25.99 7.91
C ALA A 219 -18.17 -25.82 7.16
N LEU A 220 -18.39 -24.68 6.50
CA LEU A 220 -19.61 -24.42 5.71
C LEU A 220 -19.70 -25.31 4.47
N LYS A 221 -18.57 -25.68 3.87
CA LYS A 221 -18.49 -26.59 2.71
C LYS A 221 -18.47 -28.08 3.08
N GLY A 222 -18.49 -28.41 4.38
CA GLY A 222 -18.35 -29.80 4.84
C GLY A 222 -16.96 -30.39 4.56
N ILE A 223 -15.95 -29.55 4.39
CA ILE A 223 -14.54 -29.94 4.22
C ILE A 223 -13.89 -30.00 5.61
N PRO A 224 -13.01 -30.97 5.89
CA PRO A 224 -12.30 -31.03 7.15
C PRO A 224 -11.51 -29.75 7.47
N LEU A 225 -11.56 -29.30 8.72
CA LEU A 225 -10.81 -28.15 9.20
C LEU A 225 -9.33 -28.52 9.25
N THR A 226 -8.50 -27.79 8.52
CA THR A 226 -7.06 -28.12 8.39
C THR A 226 -6.22 -27.36 9.40
N VAL A 227 -5.78 -28.01 10.47
CA VAL A 227 -4.84 -27.46 11.45
C VAL A 227 -3.41 -27.80 11.04
N TYR A 228 -2.52 -26.82 11.01
CA TYR A 228 -1.09 -27.05 10.78
C TYR A 228 -0.37 -27.19 12.13
N GLY A 229 0.48 -28.21 12.27
CA GLY A 229 1.09 -28.61 13.54
C GLY A 229 0.13 -29.40 14.42
N ASP A 230 0.26 -29.23 15.74
CA ASP A 230 -0.66 -29.76 16.75
C ASP A 230 -1.77 -28.77 17.16
N GLY A 231 -1.75 -27.56 16.57
CA GLY A 231 -2.69 -26.49 16.86
C GLY A 231 -2.38 -25.71 18.13
N SER A 232 -1.26 -25.97 18.81
CA SER A 232 -0.86 -25.28 20.06
C SER A 232 -0.36 -23.85 19.86
N GLN A 233 -0.04 -23.46 18.63
CA GLN A 233 0.37 -22.10 18.31
C GLN A 233 -0.79 -21.13 18.58
N THR A 234 -0.47 -19.97 19.15
CA THR A 234 -1.47 -18.99 19.54
C THR A 234 -1.53 -17.82 18.57
N ARG A 235 -2.74 -17.26 18.42
CA ARG A 235 -3.00 -16.06 17.63
C ARG A 235 -3.94 -15.14 18.38
N SER A 236 -3.83 -13.87 18.05
CA SER A 236 -4.70 -12.80 18.53
C SER A 236 -5.64 -12.35 17.42
N PHE A 237 -6.92 -12.19 17.74
CA PHE A 237 -7.95 -11.86 16.76
C PHE A 237 -8.68 -10.59 17.19
N CYS A 238 -8.37 -9.47 16.51
CA CYS A 238 -9.10 -8.22 16.69
C CYS A 238 -10.30 -8.19 15.75
N TYR A 239 -11.49 -7.95 16.28
CA TYR A 239 -12.69 -7.81 15.47
C TYR A 239 -12.72 -6.42 14.82
N VAL A 240 -13.21 -6.33 13.58
CA VAL A 240 -13.15 -5.12 12.77
C VAL A 240 -13.74 -3.87 13.43
N SER A 241 -14.85 -3.99 14.16
CA SER A 241 -15.43 -2.82 14.83
C SER A 241 -14.56 -2.31 15.98
N ASP A 242 -13.89 -3.19 16.72
CA ASP A 242 -12.96 -2.78 17.78
C ASP A 242 -11.74 -2.06 17.20
N LEU A 243 -11.20 -2.56 16.08
CA LEU A 243 -10.10 -1.89 15.38
C LEU A 243 -10.51 -0.48 14.94
N VAL A 244 -11.67 -0.35 14.28
CA VAL A 244 -12.20 0.93 13.81
C VAL A 244 -12.43 1.89 14.98
N GLU A 245 -13.06 1.45 16.07
CA GLU A 245 -13.24 2.25 17.27
C GLU A 245 -11.91 2.67 17.91
N GLY A 246 -10.91 1.78 17.91
CA GLY A 246 -9.56 2.08 18.38
C GLY A 246 -8.89 3.17 17.55
N PHE A 247 -9.04 3.11 16.22
CA PHE A 247 -8.59 4.17 15.35
C PHE A 247 -9.37 5.46 15.63
N ILE A 248 -10.69 5.44 15.78
CA ILE A 248 -11.49 6.62 16.13
C ILE A 248 -10.99 7.30 17.41
N ARG A 249 -10.68 6.52 18.45
CA ARG A 249 -10.12 7.11 19.68
C ARG A 249 -8.71 7.62 19.50
N LEU A 250 -7.85 6.88 18.80
CA LEU A 250 -6.50 7.35 18.49
C LEU A 250 -6.53 8.67 17.72
N MET A 251 -7.49 8.81 16.80
CA MET A 251 -7.73 10.03 16.01
C MET A 251 -8.23 11.20 16.86
N ASN A 252 -8.97 10.93 17.95
CA ASN A 252 -9.60 11.94 18.80
C ASN A 252 -8.82 12.27 20.09
N GLN A 253 -7.58 11.78 20.25
CA GLN A 253 -6.74 12.02 21.43
C GLN A 253 -5.52 12.88 21.09
N ASP A 254 -5.08 13.69 22.05
CA ASP A 254 -3.86 14.50 21.92
C ASP A 254 -2.57 13.66 22.04
N PHE A 255 -2.69 12.37 22.35
CA PHE A 255 -1.55 11.47 22.51
C PHE A 255 -0.88 11.18 21.16
N ILE A 256 0.43 11.45 21.08
CA ILE A 256 1.24 11.22 19.88
C ILE A 256 2.35 10.22 20.18
N GLY A 257 2.23 9.02 19.63
CA GLY A 257 3.20 7.92 19.67
C GLY A 257 2.58 6.60 19.20
N PRO A 258 3.37 5.52 19.00
CA PRO A 258 2.80 4.26 18.54
C PRO A 258 1.85 3.67 19.58
N VAL A 259 0.67 3.27 19.11
CA VAL A 259 -0.35 2.56 19.86
C VAL A 259 -0.75 1.33 19.05
N ASN A 260 -0.44 0.15 19.59
CA ASN A 260 -1.00 -1.08 19.03
C ASN A 260 -2.50 -1.10 19.29
N ILE A 261 -3.29 -1.23 18.23
CA ILE A 261 -4.73 -1.47 18.32
C ILE A 261 -4.96 -2.89 17.85
N GLY A 262 -5.32 -3.75 18.79
CA GLY A 262 -5.48 -5.17 18.57
C GLY A 262 -6.08 -5.85 19.79
N ASN A 263 -6.27 -7.16 19.72
CA ASN A 263 -6.81 -7.91 20.84
C ASN A 263 -5.70 -8.68 21.55
N PRO A 264 -5.40 -8.44 22.85
CA PRO A 264 -4.40 -9.22 23.57
C PRO A 264 -4.91 -10.62 23.94
N GLY A 265 -6.18 -10.93 23.69
CA GLY A 265 -6.74 -12.27 23.88
C GLY A 265 -6.11 -13.25 22.90
N GLU A 266 -5.34 -14.19 23.44
CA GLU A 266 -4.75 -15.29 22.68
C GLU A 266 -5.65 -16.50 22.66
N TYR A 267 -5.70 -17.15 21.50
CA TYR A 267 -6.37 -18.43 21.31
C TYR A 267 -5.43 -19.34 20.54
N THR A 268 -5.40 -20.61 20.93
CA THR A 268 -4.73 -21.64 20.13
C THR A 268 -5.48 -21.84 18.81
N ILE A 269 -4.77 -22.24 17.76
CA ILE A 269 -5.41 -22.58 16.48
C ILE A 269 -6.41 -23.72 16.65
N LEU A 270 -6.12 -24.67 17.56
CA LEU A 270 -7.05 -25.75 17.89
C LEU A 270 -8.34 -25.25 18.54
N GLU A 271 -8.25 -24.33 19.52
CA GLU A 271 -9.44 -23.73 20.15
C GLU A 271 -10.28 -22.97 19.13
N LEU A 272 -9.65 -22.23 18.22
CA LEU A 272 -10.35 -21.54 17.14
C LEU A 272 -11.08 -22.54 16.22
N ALA A 273 -10.40 -23.62 15.82
CA ALA A 273 -10.98 -24.66 14.97
C ALA A 273 -12.20 -25.31 15.66
N GLN A 274 -12.08 -25.67 16.93
CA GLN A 274 -13.16 -26.26 17.73
C GLN A 274 -14.35 -25.32 17.89
N LYS A 275 -14.10 -24.02 18.13
CA LYS A 275 -15.16 -23.01 18.20
C LYS A 275 -15.93 -22.91 16.89
N ILE A 276 -15.22 -22.81 15.76
CA ILE A 276 -15.85 -22.71 14.44
C ILE A 276 -16.59 -24.01 14.10
N GLN A 277 -16.00 -25.18 14.36
CA GLN A 277 -16.65 -26.48 14.24
C GLN A 277 -18.00 -26.50 14.98
N GLN A 278 -18.02 -26.13 16.27
CA GLN A 278 -19.25 -26.08 17.06
C GLN A 278 -20.31 -25.09 16.52
N MET A 279 -19.86 -23.93 16.01
CA MET A 279 -20.77 -22.88 15.53
C MET A 279 -21.33 -23.14 14.12
N VAL A 280 -20.61 -23.93 13.32
CA VAL A 280 -20.90 -24.12 11.90
C VAL A 280 -21.37 -25.53 11.59
N ASN A 281 -20.56 -26.53 11.93
CA ASN A 281 -20.80 -27.95 11.65
C ASN A 281 -20.09 -28.82 12.69
N PRO A 282 -20.80 -29.26 13.75
CA PRO A 282 -20.22 -30.08 14.82
C PRO A 282 -19.62 -31.40 14.35
N ASP A 283 -20.05 -31.92 13.19
CA ASP A 283 -19.58 -33.18 12.62
C ASP A 283 -18.36 -33.00 11.70
N ALA A 284 -17.91 -31.76 11.45
CA ALA A 284 -16.75 -31.51 10.59
C ALA A 284 -15.47 -32.08 11.23
N GLU A 285 -14.73 -32.92 10.51
CA GLU A 285 -13.46 -33.48 11.00
C GLU A 285 -12.39 -32.38 11.14
N ILE A 286 -11.53 -32.47 12.16
CA ILE A 286 -10.31 -31.67 12.27
C ILE A 286 -9.13 -32.53 11.84
N THR A 287 -8.41 -32.11 10.80
CA THR A 287 -7.25 -32.81 10.25
C THR A 287 -5.97 -32.04 10.51
N TYR A 288 -4.85 -32.76 10.66
CA TYR A 288 -3.56 -32.17 10.99
C TYR A 288 -2.58 -32.28 9.81
N LYS A 289 -1.87 -31.19 9.51
CA LYS A 289 -0.80 -31.13 8.51
C LYS A 289 0.53 -30.66 9.13
N PRO A 290 1.69 -30.97 8.53
CA PRO A 290 2.97 -30.47 9.05
C PRO A 290 3.01 -28.95 9.14
N LEU A 291 3.50 -28.41 10.27
CA LEU A 291 3.66 -26.97 10.46
C LEU A 291 4.73 -26.42 9.49
N PRO A 292 4.46 -25.33 8.76
CA PRO A 292 5.50 -24.64 7.98
C PRO A 292 6.65 -24.20 8.89
N GLN A 293 7.89 -24.30 8.42
CA GLN A 293 9.09 -23.96 9.23
C GLN A 293 9.10 -22.50 9.71
N ASP A 294 8.45 -21.61 8.97
CA ASP A 294 8.47 -20.16 9.22
C ASP A 294 7.23 -19.64 9.97
N ASP A 295 6.37 -20.52 10.52
CA ASP A 295 5.14 -20.08 11.18
C ASP A 295 5.41 -19.67 12.66
N PRO A 296 5.14 -18.41 13.07
CA PRO A 296 5.40 -17.96 14.44
C PRO A 296 4.57 -18.74 15.45
N LYS A 297 5.16 -19.04 16.62
CA LYS A 297 4.48 -19.84 17.66
C LYS A 297 3.53 -19.03 18.55
N GLN A 298 3.78 -17.73 18.71
CA GLN A 298 2.98 -16.83 19.55
C GLN A 298 2.82 -15.47 18.86
N ARG A 299 1.61 -14.88 18.94
CA ARG A 299 1.33 -13.55 18.42
C ARG A 299 0.31 -12.83 19.32
N GLN A 300 0.80 -11.90 20.15
CA GLN A 300 0.00 -11.12 21.08
C GLN A 300 0.39 -9.63 21.03
N PRO A 301 -0.54 -8.71 20.71
CA PRO A 301 -0.27 -7.29 20.75
C PRO A 301 -0.23 -6.77 22.20
N ASP A 302 0.81 -6.01 22.56
CA ASP A 302 0.82 -5.22 23.79
C ASP A 302 0.00 -3.93 23.58
N ILE A 303 -1.18 -3.86 24.19
CA ILE A 303 -2.12 -2.73 24.10
C ILE A 303 -2.07 -1.79 25.31
N THR A 304 -1.02 -1.86 26.15
CA THR A 304 -0.88 -1.03 27.36
C THR A 304 -1.04 0.46 27.05
N ARG A 305 -0.53 0.91 25.90
CA ARG A 305 -0.64 2.30 25.45
C ARG A 305 -2.05 2.67 25.03
N ALA A 306 -2.78 1.76 24.38
CA ALA A 306 -4.16 2.00 23.98
C ALA A 306 -5.07 2.17 25.20
N LYS A 307 -4.89 1.32 26.22
CA LYS A 307 -5.60 1.46 27.49
C LYS A 307 -5.28 2.77 28.20
N LYS A 308 -3.98 3.11 28.29
CA LYS A 308 -3.52 4.28 29.04
C LYS A 308 -3.92 5.60 28.39
N TYR A 309 -3.71 5.72 27.08
CA TYR A 309 -3.81 7.00 26.38
C TYR A 309 -5.12 7.19 25.63
N LEU A 310 -5.78 6.10 25.23
CA LEU A 310 -7.05 6.15 24.50
C LEU A 310 -8.24 5.73 25.36
N GLY A 311 -7.99 5.19 26.56
CA GLY A 311 -9.02 4.49 27.34
C GLY A 311 -9.64 3.35 26.55
N TRP A 312 -8.91 2.78 25.58
CA TRP A 312 -9.41 1.80 24.63
C TRP A 312 -8.95 0.40 24.99
N GLU A 313 -9.87 -0.55 24.87
CA GLU A 313 -9.61 -1.98 24.85
C GLU A 313 -10.66 -2.65 23.94
N PRO A 314 -10.32 -3.77 23.28
CA PRO A 314 -11.28 -4.50 22.47
C PRO A 314 -12.43 -4.98 23.35
N THR A 315 -13.65 -4.82 22.85
CA THR A 315 -14.88 -5.12 23.58
C THR A 315 -15.63 -6.31 23.01
N VAL A 316 -15.37 -6.69 21.76
CA VAL A 316 -16.07 -7.77 21.07
C VAL A 316 -15.37 -9.10 21.37
N PRO A 317 -16.02 -10.03 22.10
CA PRO A 317 -15.49 -11.37 22.31
C PRO A 317 -15.35 -12.11 20.98
N LEU A 318 -14.34 -12.98 20.88
CA LEU A 318 -14.10 -13.79 19.67
C LEU A 318 -15.36 -14.52 19.19
N GLN A 319 -16.14 -15.09 20.13
CA GLN A 319 -17.37 -15.81 19.83
C GLN A 319 -18.40 -14.94 19.08
N ASP A 320 -18.55 -13.68 19.48
CA ASP A 320 -19.55 -12.77 18.93
C ASP A 320 -19.11 -12.25 17.56
N GLY A 321 -17.82 -11.89 17.43
CA GLY A 321 -17.24 -11.53 16.14
C GLY A 321 -17.29 -12.67 15.13
N LEU A 322 -17.02 -13.91 15.57
CA LEU A 322 -17.15 -15.11 14.72
C LEU A 322 -18.59 -15.33 14.29
N LYS A 323 -19.57 -15.12 15.17
CA LYS A 323 -21.00 -15.30 14.82
C LYS A 323 -21.40 -14.40 13.65
N LEU A 324 -21.04 -13.11 13.72
CA LEU A 324 -21.32 -12.14 12.65
C LEU A 324 -20.58 -12.49 11.36
N THR A 325 -19.31 -12.91 11.48
CA THR A 325 -18.49 -13.32 10.34
C THR A 325 -19.04 -14.58 9.66
N ILE A 326 -19.46 -15.59 10.43
CA ILE A 326 -20.06 -16.83 9.92
C ILE A 326 -21.36 -16.54 9.18
N GLU A 327 -22.21 -15.65 9.70
CA GLU A 327 -23.49 -15.33 9.06
C GLU A 327 -23.28 -14.65 7.70
N ASP A 328 -22.36 -13.69 7.63
CA ASP A 328 -21.95 -13.07 6.37
C ASP A 328 -21.44 -14.11 5.35
N PHE A 329 -20.59 -15.06 5.78
CA PHE A 329 -20.13 -16.14 4.91
C PHE A 329 -21.28 -17.05 4.45
N ARG A 330 -22.23 -17.38 5.35
CA ARG A 330 -23.41 -18.20 5.00
C ARG A 330 -24.27 -17.53 3.94
N GLU A 331 -24.52 -16.23 4.09
CA GLU A 331 -25.32 -15.47 3.13
C GLU A 331 -24.62 -15.40 1.76
N ARG A 332 -23.32 -15.08 1.73
CA ARG A 332 -22.56 -14.99 0.48
C ARG A 332 -22.43 -16.34 -0.23
N LEU A 333 -22.17 -17.42 0.51
CA LEU A 333 -22.04 -18.76 -0.08
C LEU A 333 -23.37 -19.38 -0.52
N LYS A 334 -24.50 -18.99 0.08
CA LYS A 334 -25.84 -19.38 -0.42
C LYS A 334 -26.19 -18.70 -1.75
N ASN A 335 -25.68 -17.48 -1.96
CA ASN A 335 -25.99 -16.65 -3.12
C ASN A 335 -24.96 -16.80 -4.26
N GLU A 336 -23.93 -17.66 -4.12
CA GLU A 336 -23.06 -18.00 -5.23
C GLU A 336 -23.81 -18.88 -6.25
N PRO A 337 -23.91 -18.48 -7.53
CA PRO A 337 -24.41 -19.38 -8.57
C PRO A 337 -23.51 -20.62 -8.63
N PRO A 338 -24.07 -21.82 -8.92
CA PRO A 338 -23.28 -23.04 -8.99
C PRO A 338 -22.11 -22.84 -9.96
N LYS A 339 -20.89 -23.06 -9.47
CA LYS A 339 -19.68 -23.01 -10.31
C LYS A 339 -19.80 -24.12 -11.35
N SER A 340 -20.03 -23.71 -12.60
CA SER A 340 -20.17 -24.57 -13.80
C SER A 340 -18.89 -25.28 -14.16
#